data_AF-A0A0C2JGK0-F1
#
_entry.id   AF-A0A0C2JGK0-F1
#
_cell.length_a   1.000
_cell.length_b   1.000
_cell.length_c   1.000
_cell.angle_alpha   90.00
_cell.angle_beta   90.00
_cell.angle_gamma   90.00
#
_symmetry.space_group_name_H-M   'P 1'
#
loop_
_entity.id
_entity.type
_entity.pdbx_description
1 polymer ?
#
loop_
_entity_poly.entity_id
_entity_poly.type
_entity_poly.pdbx_seq_one_letter_code
_entity_poly.pdbx_strand_id
1 'polypeptide(L)'
;MIMAVIAFIVAGSLQLRMQNLSTFAKLPSVGCYHLRIINLMPDTAIRIISEQDNFPNITELLSLEATPYYSYNIGSDKNISVEFTMDKSYLESQNYPQKIIVNSSEMDTYEHLSYSFIVGLGPDINGHSNVISTMINDDWVPEYEISKVRIFTVNNLQHNHNLTSVEIAEQQINITAMQPSKYLKIPYGSHAILINGVFEKILSFKSGSIYTIVISFNNQNNKTNIRVFADVEPRPLSILWQIPQYMLLTSGEVLFTITGLDFAYTMSPASMRSFVTAAWLLTVSTGNLIVILFEGIKITNNMAFELFIFAGLLFVTTIIFTVISHYFIPYNPHVTKMNDFKTIDENPVSEVIE
;
A
#
# COMPACT_ATOMS: atom_id res chain seq x y z
N MET A 1 -1.72 -27.07 17.12
CA MET A 1 -1.89 -26.70 15.69
C MET A 1 -3.18 -25.92 15.40
N ILE A 2 -4.34 -26.27 15.99
CA ILE A 2 -5.62 -25.54 15.76
C ILE A 2 -5.50 -24.03 16.04
N MET A 3 -4.82 -23.61 17.12
CA MET A 3 -4.61 -22.19 17.41
C MET A 3 -3.82 -21.46 16.31
N ALA A 4 -2.83 -22.11 15.69
CA ALA A 4 -2.11 -21.55 14.57
C ALA A 4 -3.02 -21.40 13.33
N VAL A 5 -3.90 -22.38 13.06
CA VAL A 5 -4.91 -22.27 12.00
C VAL A 5 -5.81 -21.05 12.23
N ILE A 6 -6.31 -20.87 13.45
CA ILE A 6 -7.14 -19.71 13.80
C ILE A 6 -6.32 -18.41 13.64
N ALA A 7 -5.05 -18.39 14.05
CA ALA A 7 -4.18 -17.23 13.89
C ALA A 7 -4.03 -16.83 12.41
N PHE A 8 -3.82 -17.78 11.50
CA PHE A 8 -3.73 -17.50 10.05
C PHE A 8 -5.07 -17.06 9.45
N ILE A 9 -6.21 -17.59 9.92
CA ILE A 9 -7.54 -17.13 9.50
C ILE A 9 -7.80 -15.69 9.95
N VAL A 10 -7.45 -15.36 11.20
CA VAL A 10 -7.54 -13.99 11.73
C VAL A 10 -6.63 -13.06 10.95
N ALA A 11 -5.39 -13.47 10.67
CA ALA A 11 -4.43 -12.72 9.85
C ALA A 11 -4.95 -12.47 8.44
N GLY A 12 -5.45 -13.50 7.75
CA GLY A 12 -6.01 -13.39 6.40
C GLY A 12 -7.26 -12.50 6.36
N SER A 13 -8.12 -12.61 7.37
CA SER A 13 -9.33 -11.76 7.50
C SER A 13 -8.96 -10.30 7.76
N LEU A 14 -7.97 -10.06 8.62
CA LEU A 14 -7.43 -8.73 8.85
C LEU A 14 -6.87 -8.18 7.54
N GLN A 15 -6.02 -8.93 6.85
CA GLN A 15 -5.39 -8.55 5.58
C GLN A 15 -6.43 -8.19 4.51
N LEU A 16 -7.49 -8.99 4.35
CA LEU A 16 -8.62 -8.66 3.47
C LEU A 16 -9.28 -7.33 3.85
N ARG A 17 -9.47 -7.10 5.15
CA ARG A 17 -10.04 -5.83 5.62
C ARG A 17 -9.11 -4.66 5.34
N MET A 18 -7.79 -4.84 5.46
CA MET A 18 -6.82 -3.79 5.13
C MET A 18 -6.83 -3.49 3.63
N GLN A 19 -6.83 -4.51 2.78
CA GLN A 19 -6.94 -4.37 1.32
C GLN A 19 -8.24 -3.64 0.93
N ASN A 20 -9.37 -4.04 1.52
CA ASN A 20 -10.65 -3.39 1.29
C ASN A 20 -10.64 -1.91 1.72
N LEU A 21 -10.04 -1.60 2.88
CA LEU A 21 -9.95 -0.20 3.36
C LEU A 21 -9.05 0.67 2.47
N SER A 22 -7.99 0.10 1.89
CA SER A 22 -7.19 0.80 0.86
C SER A 22 -7.98 1.01 -0.43
N THR A 23 -8.79 0.04 -0.87
CA THR A 23 -9.59 0.14 -2.12
C THR A 23 -10.88 0.95 -1.97
N PHE A 24 -11.33 1.28 -0.76
CA PHE A 24 -12.50 2.14 -0.50
C PHE A 24 -12.30 3.62 -0.91
N ALA A 25 -11.27 3.98 -1.66
CA ALA A 25 -11.30 5.25 -2.38
C ALA A 25 -12.62 5.25 -3.15
N LYS A 26 -13.48 6.25 -2.89
CA LYS A 26 -14.81 6.28 -3.51
C LYS A 26 -14.56 6.45 -5.00
N LEU A 27 -14.61 5.36 -5.75
CA LEU A 27 -14.55 5.39 -7.20
C LEU A 27 -15.89 5.92 -7.71
N PRO A 28 -15.90 6.71 -8.79
CA PRO A 28 -17.14 7.19 -9.38
C PRO A 28 -18.01 6.00 -9.81
N SER A 29 -19.33 6.08 -9.68
CA SER A 29 -20.24 5.06 -10.23
C SER A 29 -20.32 5.16 -11.77
N VAL A 30 -20.71 4.09 -12.46
CA VAL A 30 -20.82 4.08 -13.94
C VAL A 30 -21.75 5.21 -14.41
N GLY A 31 -21.30 6.02 -15.37
CA GLY A 31 -22.02 7.22 -15.85
C GLY A 31 -21.82 8.48 -15.00
N CYS A 32 -21.02 8.39 -13.93
CA CYS A 32 -20.54 9.55 -13.18
C CYS A 32 -19.03 9.73 -13.37
N TYR A 33 -18.54 10.96 -13.36
CA TYR A 33 -17.11 11.25 -13.24
C TYR A 33 -16.81 11.95 -11.91
N HIS A 34 -15.59 11.76 -11.43
CA HIS A 34 -15.07 12.52 -10.29
C HIS A 34 -14.20 13.65 -10.81
N LEU A 35 -14.58 14.90 -10.57
CA LEU A 35 -13.80 16.06 -10.96
C LEU A 35 -13.18 16.71 -9.73
N ARG A 36 -11.88 16.96 -9.82
CA ARG A 36 -11.13 17.81 -8.89
C ARG A 36 -10.57 19.00 -9.63
N ILE A 37 -10.57 20.16 -8.98
CA ILE A 37 -9.94 21.37 -9.52
C ILE A 37 -8.75 21.75 -8.65
N ILE A 38 -7.61 22.02 -9.29
CA ILE A 38 -6.36 22.42 -8.64
C ILE A 38 -6.01 23.83 -9.13
N ASN A 39 -5.90 24.77 -8.18
CA ASN A 39 -5.43 26.11 -8.45
C ASN A 39 -3.90 26.17 -8.29
N LEU A 40 -3.18 26.24 -9.41
CA LEU A 40 -1.73 26.43 -9.47
C LEU A 40 -1.34 27.87 -9.82
N MET A 41 -2.29 28.81 -9.84
CA MET A 41 -2.00 30.20 -10.12
C MET A 41 -1.26 30.84 -8.94
N PRO A 42 -0.21 31.65 -9.17
CA PRO A 42 0.48 32.35 -8.09
C PRO A 42 -0.38 33.48 -7.53
N ASP A 43 -0.48 33.57 -6.20
CA ASP A 43 -1.06 34.68 -5.42
C ASP A 43 -2.48 35.13 -5.85
N THR A 44 -3.23 34.25 -6.52
CA THR A 44 -4.56 34.55 -7.06
C THR A 44 -5.54 33.45 -6.66
N ALA A 45 -6.69 33.87 -6.13
CA ALA A 45 -7.79 32.97 -5.85
C ALA A 45 -8.65 32.76 -7.10
N ILE A 46 -9.25 31.58 -7.21
CA ILE A 46 -10.16 31.22 -8.30
C ILE A 46 -11.56 31.06 -7.73
N ARG A 47 -12.57 31.55 -8.47
CA ARG A 47 -13.98 31.42 -8.10
C ARG A 47 -14.70 30.55 -9.10
N ILE A 48 -15.15 29.38 -8.67
CA ILE A 48 -15.73 28.41 -9.59
C ILE A 48 -17.24 28.55 -9.53
N ILE A 49 -17.83 29.01 -10.64
CA ILE A 49 -19.28 29.16 -10.78
C ILE A 49 -19.76 28.07 -11.73
N SER A 50 -20.43 27.07 -11.17
CA SER A 50 -21.08 26.05 -11.96
C SER A 50 -22.56 26.39 -12.12
N GLU A 51 -23.06 26.22 -13.33
CA GLU A 51 -24.49 26.30 -13.65
C GLU A 51 -25.21 24.96 -13.38
N GLN A 52 -24.52 23.95 -12.84
CA GLN A 52 -25.04 22.59 -12.65
C GLN A 52 -25.44 22.29 -11.19
N ASP A 53 -26.56 21.59 -11.01
CA ASP A 53 -27.17 21.26 -9.70
C ASP A 53 -26.29 20.44 -8.73
N ASN A 54 -25.20 19.82 -9.21
CA ASN A 54 -24.35 18.92 -8.40
C ASN A 54 -22.91 19.41 -8.19
N PHE A 55 -22.50 20.54 -8.75
CA PHE A 55 -21.18 21.11 -8.47
C PHE A 55 -21.35 22.36 -7.60
N PRO A 56 -20.83 22.35 -6.36
CA PRO A 56 -21.00 23.50 -5.49
C PRO A 56 -20.25 24.71 -6.05
N ASN A 57 -20.89 25.88 -6.01
CA ASN A 57 -20.21 27.13 -6.31
C ASN A 57 -19.11 27.35 -5.26
N ILE A 58 -17.86 27.39 -5.73
CA ILE A 58 -16.70 27.62 -4.87
C ILE A 58 -16.43 29.11 -4.88
N THR A 59 -16.67 29.75 -3.73
CA THR A 59 -16.54 31.19 -3.57
C THR A 59 -15.10 31.66 -3.63
N GLU A 60 -14.17 30.85 -3.14
CA GLU A 60 -12.73 31.16 -3.11
C GLU A 60 -11.90 29.87 -3.02
N LEU A 61 -11.06 29.62 -4.03
CA LEU A 61 -10.03 28.58 -4.00
C LEU A 61 -8.68 29.27 -4.02
N LEU A 62 -7.92 29.21 -2.92
CA LEU A 62 -6.66 29.93 -2.77
C LEU A 62 -5.56 29.34 -3.67
N SER A 63 -4.48 30.11 -3.83
CA SER A 63 -3.29 29.72 -4.58
C SER A 63 -2.64 28.44 -4.00
N LEU A 64 -2.29 27.50 -4.88
CA LEU A 64 -1.77 26.17 -4.53
C LEU A 64 -2.71 25.38 -3.60
N GLU A 65 -4.03 25.45 -3.85
CA GLU A 65 -5.02 24.60 -3.21
C GLU A 65 -5.80 23.77 -4.22
N ALA A 66 -6.38 22.66 -3.73
CA ALA A 66 -7.18 21.74 -4.52
C ALA A 66 -8.51 21.48 -3.84
N THR A 67 -9.56 21.31 -4.63
CA THR A 67 -10.88 20.91 -4.15
C THR A 67 -10.90 19.43 -3.80
N PRO A 68 -11.86 18.95 -2.98
CA PRO A 68 -12.17 17.53 -2.96
C PRO A 68 -12.69 17.07 -4.33
N TYR A 69 -12.68 15.75 -4.56
CA TYR A 69 -13.32 15.16 -5.73
C TYR A 69 -14.85 15.29 -5.63
N TYR A 70 -15.45 15.97 -6.59
CA TYR A 70 -16.90 16.07 -6.72
C TYR A 70 -17.41 15.07 -7.76
N SER A 71 -18.48 14.34 -7.42
CA SER A 71 -19.11 13.39 -8.34
C SER A 71 -20.16 14.09 -9.20
N TYR A 72 -20.04 13.95 -10.52
CA TYR A 72 -20.97 14.52 -11.48
C TYR A 72 -21.61 13.42 -12.34
N ASN A 73 -22.88 13.59 -12.69
CA ASN A 73 -23.61 12.66 -13.57
C ASN A 73 -23.71 13.26 -14.99
N ILE A 74 -23.28 12.51 -16.00
CA ILE A 74 -23.16 12.94 -17.41
C ILE A 74 -24.49 13.40 -18.04
N GLY A 75 -25.63 13.17 -17.38
CA GLY A 75 -26.97 13.28 -17.97
C GLY A 75 -27.56 14.67 -18.24
N SER A 76 -27.06 15.79 -17.67
CA SER A 76 -27.82 17.06 -17.75
C SER A 76 -27.16 18.25 -18.44
N ASP A 77 -25.84 18.47 -18.40
CA ASP A 77 -25.20 19.53 -19.21
C ASP A 77 -23.70 19.28 -19.39
N LYS A 78 -23.16 19.61 -20.57
CA LYS A 78 -21.81 19.19 -21.03
C LYS A 78 -20.68 20.15 -20.65
N ASN A 79 -21.00 21.30 -20.04
CA ASN A 79 -20.06 22.41 -19.89
C ASN A 79 -19.96 22.85 -18.42
N ILE A 80 -18.75 22.77 -17.85
CA ILE A 80 -18.43 23.41 -16.58
C ILE A 80 -17.70 24.71 -16.91
N SER A 81 -18.25 25.85 -16.54
CA SER A 81 -17.51 27.10 -16.60
C SER A 81 -16.71 27.34 -15.33
N VAL A 82 -15.45 27.68 -15.47
CA VAL A 82 -14.62 28.19 -14.38
C VAL A 82 -14.40 29.68 -14.64
N GLU A 83 -14.87 30.51 -13.72
CA GLU A 83 -14.63 31.95 -13.74
C GLU A 83 -13.40 32.27 -12.87
N PHE A 84 -12.70 33.36 -13.16
CA PHE A 84 -11.52 33.75 -12.40
C PHE A 84 -11.79 35.12 -11.76
N THR A 85 -11.65 35.20 -10.43
CA THR A 85 -11.71 36.48 -9.71
C THR A 85 -10.28 36.88 -9.36
N MET A 86 -9.67 37.74 -10.18
CA MET A 86 -8.25 38.08 -10.06
C MET A 86 -8.01 39.46 -9.43
N ASP A 87 -6.79 39.67 -8.93
CA ASP A 87 -6.29 41.00 -8.56
C ASP A 87 -5.93 41.82 -9.81
N LYS A 88 -6.00 43.15 -9.72
CA LYS A 88 -5.90 44.08 -10.87
C LYS A 88 -4.59 43.97 -11.65
N SER A 89 -3.51 43.52 -11.02
CA SER A 89 -2.19 43.32 -11.61
C SER A 89 -2.18 42.30 -12.77
N TYR A 90 -3.08 41.31 -12.77
CA TYR A 90 -3.15 40.27 -13.81
C TYR A 90 -4.13 40.60 -14.95
N LEU A 91 -4.97 41.64 -14.77
CA LEU A 91 -5.92 42.10 -15.78
C LEU A 91 -5.25 42.98 -16.86
N GLU A 92 -4.07 43.53 -16.59
CA GLU A 92 -3.35 44.43 -17.52
C GLU A 92 -2.61 43.66 -18.63
N SER A 93 -2.34 42.37 -18.44
CA SER A 93 -1.79 41.51 -19.49
C SER A 93 -2.91 41.01 -20.41
N GLN A 94 -2.95 41.52 -21.64
CA GLN A 94 -4.05 41.33 -22.61
C GLN A 94 -4.33 39.90 -23.10
N ASN A 95 -3.69 38.86 -22.55
CA ASN A 95 -3.83 37.46 -23.01
C ASN A 95 -4.42 36.49 -21.97
N TYR A 96 -5.09 36.99 -20.92
CA TYR A 96 -5.59 36.15 -19.83
C TYR A 96 -7.09 35.82 -20.01
N PRO A 97 -7.48 34.54 -20.16
CA PRO A 97 -8.89 34.16 -20.27
C PRO A 97 -9.63 34.41 -18.95
N GLN A 98 -10.70 35.24 -18.99
CA GLN A 98 -11.58 35.52 -17.85
C GLN A 98 -12.55 34.36 -17.52
N LYS A 99 -12.78 33.47 -18.49
CA LYS A 99 -13.67 32.31 -18.37
C LYS A 99 -13.06 31.14 -19.16
N ILE A 100 -12.88 30.00 -18.50
CA ILE A 100 -12.49 28.75 -19.16
C ILE A 100 -13.70 27.82 -19.13
N ILE A 101 -14.09 27.32 -20.31
CA ILE A 101 -15.19 26.35 -20.45
C ILE A 101 -14.55 24.98 -20.60
N VAL A 102 -14.83 24.09 -19.65
CA VAL A 102 -14.41 22.69 -19.70
C VAL A 102 -15.53 21.91 -20.37
N ASN A 103 -15.25 21.41 -21.59
CA ASN A 103 -16.17 20.56 -22.32
C ASN A 103 -15.86 19.09 -21.99
N SER A 104 -16.84 18.33 -21.51
CA SER A 104 -16.72 16.87 -21.42
C SER A 104 -16.87 16.25 -22.82
N SER A 105 -15.95 15.38 -23.24
CA SER A 105 -16.01 14.72 -24.54
C SER A 105 -16.97 13.52 -24.51
N GLU A 106 -17.54 13.14 -25.67
CA GLU A 106 -18.56 12.05 -25.73
C GLU A 106 -17.99 10.65 -25.48
N MET A 107 -16.67 10.49 -25.47
CA MET A 107 -15.96 9.22 -25.32
C MET A 107 -15.85 8.74 -23.86
N ASP A 108 -16.28 9.57 -22.90
CA ASP A 108 -16.09 9.41 -21.44
C ASP A 108 -17.26 8.67 -20.73
N THR A 109 -18.12 7.98 -21.47
CA THR A 109 -19.41 7.44 -20.98
C THR A 109 -19.33 6.03 -20.37
N TYR A 110 -18.22 5.30 -20.52
CA TYR A 110 -18.15 3.87 -20.19
C TYR A 110 -17.12 3.49 -19.11
N GLU A 111 -16.37 4.45 -18.56
CA GLU A 111 -15.28 4.16 -17.61
C GLU A 111 -15.42 4.92 -16.29
N HIS A 112 -14.88 4.36 -15.21
CA HIS A 112 -14.79 4.97 -13.88
C HIS A 112 -13.74 6.10 -13.88
N LEU A 113 -14.04 7.21 -14.55
CA LEU A 113 -13.07 8.25 -14.83
C LEU A 113 -13.01 9.29 -13.70
N SER A 114 -11.82 9.46 -13.15
CA SER A 114 -11.50 10.59 -12.29
C SER A 114 -10.67 11.58 -13.09
N TYR A 115 -10.96 12.87 -13.00
CA TYR A 115 -10.23 13.92 -13.68
C TYR A 115 -9.72 14.96 -12.69
N SER A 116 -8.49 15.38 -12.89
CA SER A 116 -7.92 16.57 -12.28
C SER A 116 -7.85 17.67 -13.32
N PHE A 117 -8.65 18.71 -13.13
CA PHE A 117 -8.59 19.94 -13.89
C PHE A 117 -7.62 20.90 -13.20
N ILE A 118 -6.60 21.30 -13.93
CA ILE A 118 -5.51 22.10 -13.41
C ILE A 118 -5.54 23.43 -14.11
N VAL A 119 -5.49 24.50 -13.33
CA VAL A 119 -5.33 25.87 -13.84
C VAL A 119 -4.02 26.41 -13.34
N GLY A 120 -3.18 26.92 -14.23
CA GLY A 120 -1.91 27.54 -13.87
C GLY A 120 -1.39 28.44 -14.97
N LEU A 121 -0.19 28.99 -14.75
CA LEU A 121 0.51 29.78 -15.76
C LEU A 121 1.30 28.85 -16.70
N GLY A 122 1.12 29.09 -18.00
CA GLY A 122 1.92 28.51 -19.06
C GLY A 122 3.33 29.12 -19.15
N PRO A 123 4.19 28.55 -20.02
CA PRO A 123 5.49 29.14 -20.31
C PRO A 123 5.32 30.59 -20.79
N ASP A 124 6.21 31.46 -20.32
CA ASP A 124 6.25 32.86 -20.73
C ASP A 124 6.65 32.95 -22.22
N ILE A 125 5.76 33.52 -23.03
CA ILE A 125 6.02 33.82 -24.43
C ILE A 125 6.02 35.35 -24.56
N ASN A 126 7.21 35.93 -24.74
CA ASN A 126 7.40 37.37 -24.94
C ASN A 126 7.01 38.26 -23.72
N GLY A 127 7.30 37.83 -22.49
CA GLY A 127 7.05 38.61 -21.28
C GLY A 127 5.60 38.58 -20.79
N HIS A 128 4.79 37.67 -21.33
CA HIS A 128 3.41 37.43 -20.97
C HIS A 128 3.21 35.92 -20.78
N SER A 129 3.02 35.46 -19.54
CA SER A 129 2.57 34.09 -19.28
C SER A 129 1.08 33.97 -19.58
N ASN A 130 0.67 33.04 -20.43
CA ASN A 130 -0.77 32.78 -20.63
C ASN A 130 -1.28 31.83 -19.55
N VAL A 131 -2.53 31.99 -19.13
CA VAL A 131 -3.18 30.96 -18.30
C VAL A 131 -3.43 29.73 -19.16
N ILE A 132 -2.96 28.59 -18.69
CA ILE A 132 -3.20 27.30 -19.29
C ILE A 132 -4.06 26.48 -18.34
N SER A 133 -5.11 25.90 -18.90
CA SER A 133 -5.87 24.84 -18.24
C SER A 133 -5.59 23.50 -18.89
N THR A 134 -5.33 22.48 -18.09
CA THR A 134 -5.20 21.10 -18.58
C THR A 134 -6.15 20.19 -17.81
N MET A 135 -6.78 19.25 -18.52
CA MET A 135 -7.58 18.19 -17.92
C MET A 135 -6.78 16.90 -18.02
N ILE A 136 -6.58 16.24 -16.88
CA ILE A 136 -5.77 15.02 -16.78
C ILE A 136 -6.65 13.90 -16.26
N ASN A 137 -6.60 12.74 -16.92
CA ASN A 137 -7.21 11.52 -16.43
C ASN A 137 -6.39 10.96 -15.25
N ASP A 138 -7.08 10.67 -14.17
CA ASP A 138 -6.58 10.11 -12.95
C ASP A 138 -6.87 8.60 -12.95
N ASP A 139 -5.96 7.84 -13.57
CA ASP A 139 -6.02 6.37 -13.73
C ASP A 139 -5.54 5.60 -12.50
N TRP A 140 -5.55 6.25 -11.32
CA TRP A 140 -4.99 5.65 -10.13
C TRP A 140 -5.92 4.62 -9.52
N VAL A 141 -5.31 3.55 -9.00
CA VAL A 141 -5.98 2.52 -8.20
C VAL A 141 -5.20 2.41 -6.90
N PRO A 142 -5.83 2.57 -5.72
CA PRO A 142 -5.13 2.39 -4.45
C PRO A 142 -4.57 0.97 -4.34
N GLU A 143 -3.32 0.85 -3.92
CA GLU A 143 -2.67 -0.43 -3.68
C GLU A 143 -2.29 -0.51 -2.19
N TYR A 144 -2.52 -1.67 -1.57
CA TYR A 144 -2.12 -1.89 -0.19
C TYR A 144 -0.57 -1.82 -0.06
N GLU A 145 -0.06 -1.23 1.02
CA GLU A 145 1.38 -1.03 1.30
C GLU A 145 2.14 -0.11 0.34
N ILE A 146 1.53 0.35 -0.75
CA ILE A 146 2.19 1.21 -1.72
C ILE A 146 1.45 2.54 -1.78
N SER A 147 2.19 3.63 -1.54
CA SER A 147 1.71 4.97 -1.82
C SER A 147 1.94 5.29 -3.29
N LYS A 148 0.96 5.90 -3.95
CA LYS A 148 1.16 6.43 -5.31
C LYS A 148 1.32 7.93 -5.28
N VAL A 149 2.39 8.44 -5.87
CA VAL A 149 2.69 9.87 -5.85
C VAL A 149 2.79 10.40 -7.27
N ARG A 150 2.03 11.45 -7.56
CA ARG A 150 2.15 12.25 -8.76
C ARG A 150 2.78 13.59 -8.40
N ILE A 151 3.65 14.09 -9.26
CA ILE A 151 4.36 15.34 -9.03
C ILE A 151 4.04 16.33 -10.15
N PHE A 152 3.83 17.59 -9.77
CA PHE A 152 3.64 18.73 -10.65
C PHE A 152 4.65 19.81 -10.31
N THR A 153 5.13 20.48 -11.35
CA THR A 153 5.91 21.71 -11.19
C THR A 153 5.16 22.87 -11.84
N VAL A 154 5.15 23.99 -11.14
CA VAL A 154 4.50 25.23 -11.58
C VAL A 154 5.52 26.13 -12.24
N ASN A 155 5.19 26.64 -13.43
CA ASN A 155 6.00 27.69 -14.06
C ASN A 155 5.79 29.01 -13.32
N ASN A 156 6.88 29.69 -12.99
CA ASN A 156 6.84 31.04 -12.46
C ASN A 156 7.39 32.02 -13.51
N LEU A 157 6.81 33.21 -13.59
CA LEU A 157 7.02 34.28 -14.59
C LEU A 157 8.49 34.64 -14.91
N GLN A 158 9.47 34.23 -14.09
CA GLN A 158 10.88 34.61 -14.25
C GLN A 158 11.86 33.43 -14.36
N HIS A 159 11.44 32.20 -14.10
CA HIS A 159 12.29 31.01 -14.23
C HIS A 159 11.55 29.96 -15.06
N ASN A 160 11.90 29.91 -16.35
CA ASN A 160 11.46 28.84 -17.24
C ASN A 160 12.37 27.62 -17.01
N HIS A 161 12.18 26.94 -15.88
CA HIS A 161 12.82 25.64 -15.66
C HIS A 161 12.08 24.61 -16.51
N ASN A 162 12.51 24.46 -17.76
CA ASN A 162 11.94 23.48 -18.69
C ASN A 162 12.02 22.04 -18.14
N LEU A 163 12.99 21.76 -17.26
CA LEU A 163 13.19 20.46 -16.63
C LEU A 163 13.62 20.68 -15.17
N THR A 164 12.86 20.08 -14.27
CA THR A 164 13.16 19.98 -12.84
C THR A 164 13.38 18.51 -12.51
N SER A 165 14.52 18.16 -11.93
CA SER A 165 14.71 16.79 -11.44
C SER A 165 14.20 16.71 -10.02
N VAL A 166 13.31 15.75 -9.77
CA VAL A 166 12.77 15.46 -8.44
C VAL A 166 13.13 14.04 -8.08
N GLU A 167 13.75 13.86 -6.93
CA GLU A 167 14.13 12.57 -6.40
C GLU A 167 13.33 12.28 -5.12
N ILE A 168 12.64 11.14 -5.11
CA ILE A 168 11.89 10.64 -3.96
C ILE A 168 12.12 9.14 -3.86
N ALA A 169 12.50 8.65 -2.69
CA ALA A 169 12.72 7.21 -2.44
C ALA A 169 13.67 6.56 -3.47
N GLU A 170 14.80 7.20 -3.75
CA GLU A 170 15.83 6.76 -4.72
C GLU A 170 15.36 6.70 -6.18
N GLN A 171 14.15 7.22 -6.48
CA GLN A 171 13.64 7.36 -7.84
C GLN A 171 13.77 8.80 -8.29
N GLN A 172 14.62 9.05 -9.30
CA GLN A 172 14.79 10.36 -9.92
C GLN A 172 13.91 10.48 -11.16
N ILE A 173 13.16 11.58 -11.26
CA ILE A 173 12.30 11.88 -12.41
C ILE A 173 12.54 13.32 -12.86
N ASN A 174 12.60 13.50 -14.17
CA ASN A 174 12.67 14.82 -14.77
C ASN A 174 11.27 15.24 -15.18
N ILE A 175 10.81 16.37 -14.67
CA ILE A 175 9.45 16.87 -14.86
C ILE A 175 9.53 18.23 -15.54
N THR A 176 8.73 18.39 -16.58
CA THR A 176 8.50 19.67 -17.25
C THR A 176 7.29 20.36 -16.63
N ALA A 177 7.36 21.69 -16.51
CA ALA A 177 6.28 22.47 -15.93
C ALA A 177 4.93 22.23 -16.61
N MET A 178 3.86 22.25 -15.82
CA MET A 178 2.47 22.03 -16.25
C MET A 178 2.18 20.66 -16.89
N GLN A 179 3.14 19.72 -16.88
CA GLN A 179 2.93 18.33 -17.26
C GLN A 179 3.06 17.42 -16.03
N PRO A 180 2.06 16.57 -15.74
CA PRO A 180 2.13 15.62 -14.62
C PRO A 180 3.20 14.56 -14.86
N SER A 181 3.86 14.13 -13.78
CA SER A 181 4.55 12.84 -13.79
C SER A 181 3.55 11.68 -13.87
N LYS A 182 4.01 10.51 -14.33
CA LYS A 182 3.28 9.26 -14.06
C LYS A 182 3.23 9.03 -12.54
N TYR A 183 2.21 8.32 -12.06
CA TYR A 183 2.14 7.90 -10.66
C TYR A 183 3.31 6.99 -10.31
N LEU A 184 4.08 7.41 -9.32
CA LEU A 184 5.23 6.70 -8.79
C LEU A 184 4.81 5.82 -7.64
N LYS A 185 5.31 4.60 -7.61
CA LYS A 185 5.11 3.68 -6.49
C LYS A 185 6.17 3.95 -5.45
N ILE A 186 5.75 4.51 -4.33
CA ILE A 186 6.62 4.89 -3.21
C ILE A 186 6.23 4.03 -2.00
N PRO A 187 7.20 3.36 -1.34
CA PRO A 187 6.93 2.65 -0.09
C PRO A 187 6.35 3.60 0.97
N TYR A 188 5.45 3.11 1.82
CA TYR A 188 4.98 3.90 2.95
C TYR A 188 6.15 4.28 3.89
N GLY A 189 6.03 5.43 4.55
CA GLY A 189 7.07 5.94 5.45
C GLY A 189 7.50 7.36 5.14
N SER A 190 8.55 7.81 5.84
CA SER A 190 9.11 9.15 5.68
C SER A 190 10.22 9.13 4.64
N HIS A 191 10.05 9.90 3.58
CA HIS A 191 11.02 10.01 2.48
C HIS A 191 11.47 11.46 2.33
N ALA A 192 12.77 11.63 2.08
CA ALA A 192 13.33 12.92 1.72
C ALA A 192 13.00 13.24 0.26
N ILE A 193 12.63 14.49 0.00
CA ILE A 193 12.48 15.03 -1.34
C ILE A 193 13.70 15.87 -1.65
N LEU A 194 14.38 15.52 -2.74
CA LEU A 194 15.44 16.32 -3.32
C LEU A 194 14.95 16.93 -4.63
N ILE A 195 15.16 18.23 -4.79
CA ILE A 195 14.85 18.95 -6.02
C ILE A 195 16.17 19.45 -6.60
N ASN A 196 16.49 19.06 -7.83
CA ASN A 196 17.76 19.37 -8.49
C ASN A 196 18.99 18.98 -7.64
N GLY A 197 18.88 17.89 -6.85
CA GLY A 197 19.93 17.42 -5.94
C GLY A 197 20.02 18.17 -4.61
N VAL A 198 19.15 19.14 -4.36
CA VAL A 198 19.08 19.90 -3.10
C VAL A 198 17.98 19.31 -2.21
N PHE A 199 18.30 19.04 -0.95
CA PHE A 199 17.31 18.60 0.03
C PHE A 199 16.34 19.73 0.38
N GLU A 200 15.04 19.46 0.28
CA GLU A 200 14.00 20.45 0.57
C GLU A 200 13.18 20.08 1.82
N LYS A 201 12.59 18.89 1.84
CA LYS A 201 11.65 18.49 2.90
C LYS A 201 11.53 16.97 3.02
N ILE A 202 11.21 16.51 4.23
CA ILE A 202 10.79 15.13 4.50
C ILE A 202 9.26 15.08 4.47
N LEU A 203 8.70 14.19 3.64
CA LEU A 203 7.27 13.90 3.60
C LEU A 203 7.00 12.49 4.13
N SER A 204 5.89 12.36 4.87
CA SER A 204 5.41 11.05 5.32
C SER A 204 4.26 10.59 4.42
N PHE A 205 4.47 9.47 3.74
CA PHE A 205 3.46 8.82 2.91
C PHE A 205 2.84 7.65 3.67
N LYS A 206 1.51 7.58 3.68
CA LYS A 206 0.78 6.51 4.35
C LYS A 206 0.38 5.41 3.35
N SER A 207 0.23 4.19 3.86
CA SER A 207 -0.13 3.01 3.07
C SER A 207 -1.47 3.18 2.36
N GLY A 208 -1.54 2.85 1.08
CA GLY A 208 -2.75 2.94 0.26
C GLY A 208 -3.23 4.36 -0.05
N SER A 209 -2.47 5.38 0.34
CA SER A 209 -2.77 6.78 0.00
C SER A 209 -2.19 7.15 -1.34
N ILE A 210 -2.88 8.09 -1.99
CA ILE A 210 -2.47 8.64 -3.28
C ILE A 210 -2.25 10.12 -3.05
N TYR A 211 -1.08 10.61 -3.44
CA TYR A 211 -0.68 11.97 -3.22
C TYR A 211 -0.37 12.69 -4.52
N THR A 212 -0.82 13.93 -4.60
CA THR A 212 -0.39 14.88 -5.61
C THR A 212 0.53 15.91 -4.96
N ILE A 213 1.80 15.94 -5.35
CA ILE A 213 2.79 16.91 -4.91
C ILE A 213 2.86 18.04 -5.93
N VAL A 214 2.72 19.26 -5.46
CA VAL A 214 2.88 20.47 -6.26
C VAL A 214 4.10 21.22 -5.75
N ILE A 215 5.04 21.44 -6.65
CA ILE A 215 6.27 22.18 -6.41
C ILE A 215 6.13 23.53 -7.12
N SER A 216 6.21 24.60 -6.33
CA SER A 216 6.28 25.97 -6.82
C SER A 216 7.57 26.62 -6.34
N PHE A 217 8.21 27.39 -7.20
CA PHE A 217 9.43 28.13 -6.86
C PHE A 217 9.05 29.58 -6.59
N ASN A 218 9.24 30.06 -5.36
CA ASN A 218 9.00 31.46 -5.03
C ASN A 218 10.25 32.30 -5.32
N ASN A 219 10.13 33.23 -6.27
CA ASN A 219 11.20 34.09 -6.75
C ASN A 219 11.68 35.13 -5.72
N GLN A 220 10.84 35.53 -4.76
CA GLN A 220 11.23 36.59 -3.81
C GLN A 220 12.25 36.11 -2.77
N ASN A 221 12.24 34.82 -2.44
CA ASN A 221 13.03 34.26 -1.34
C ASN A 221 13.93 33.08 -1.76
N ASN A 222 13.98 32.72 -3.05
CA ASN A 222 14.58 31.45 -3.53
C ASN A 222 14.11 30.24 -2.70
N LYS A 223 12.86 30.27 -2.22
CA LYS A 223 12.29 29.18 -1.42
C LYS A 223 11.40 28.34 -2.31
N THR A 224 11.56 27.03 -2.23
CA THR A 224 10.60 26.10 -2.83
C THR A 224 9.40 25.94 -1.91
N ASN A 225 8.20 26.11 -2.46
CA ASN A 225 6.94 25.86 -1.80
C ASN A 225 6.44 24.50 -2.29
N ILE A 226 6.51 23.50 -1.41
CA ILE A 226 6.00 22.16 -1.68
C ILE A 226 4.65 21.99 -0.98
N ARG A 227 3.59 21.88 -1.77
CA ARG A 227 2.24 21.53 -1.31
C ARG A 227 1.94 20.08 -1.67
N VAL A 228 1.25 19.39 -0.78
CA VAL A 228 0.95 17.96 -0.92
C VAL A 228 -0.53 17.78 -0.68
N PHE A 229 -1.21 17.26 -1.68
CA PHE A 229 -2.62 16.90 -1.63
C PHE A 229 -2.74 15.40 -1.45
N ALA A 230 -3.60 14.97 -0.53
CA ALA A 230 -3.99 13.57 -0.43
C ALA A 230 -5.23 13.38 -1.33
N ASP A 231 -5.02 12.78 -2.49
CA ASP A 231 -6.08 12.46 -3.47
C ASP A 231 -6.99 11.37 -2.88
N VAL A 232 -6.37 10.43 -2.16
CA VAL A 232 -7.05 9.41 -1.35
C VAL A 232 -6.60 9.53 0.08
N GLU A 233 -7.55 9.85 0.97
CA GLU A 233 -7.26 9.98 2.38
C GLU A 233 -6.73 8.67 2.98
N PRO A 234 -5.69 8.76 3.83
CA PRO A 234 -5.22 7.60 4.57
C PRO A 234 -6.29 7.12 5.54
N ARG A 235 -6.66 5.85 5.48
CA ARG A 235 -7.45 5.20 6.53
C ARG A 235 -6.50 4.52 7.52
N PRO A 236 -6.21 5.13 8.68
CA PRO A 236 -5.36 4.49 9.68
C PRO A 236 -6.09 3.29 10.27
N LEU A 237 -5.50 2.11 10.12
CA LEU A 237 -5.87 0.93 10.88
C LEU A 237 -5.04 0.89 12.15
N SER A 238 -5.69 0.60 13.28
CA SER A 238 -4.98 0.42 14.53
C SER A 238 -4.12 -0.84 14.47
N ILE A 239 -2.84 -0.72 14.82
CA ILE A 239 -1.90 -1.85 14.93
C ILE A 239 -2.35 -2.87 15.97
N LEU A 240 -3.24 -2.48 16.90
CA LEU A 240 -3.79 -3.37 17.93
C LEU A 240 -4.54 -4.57 17.32
N TRP A 241 -5.03 -4.46 16.09
CA TRP A 241 -5.68 -5.57 15.40
C TRP A 241 -4.74 -6.74 15.06
N GLN A 242 -3.43 -6.53 15.08
CA GLN A 242 -2.44 -7.61 14.87
C GLN A 242 -2.16 -8.41 16.17
N ILE A 243 -2.46 -7.84 17.34
CA ILE A 243 -2.15 -8.47 18.64
C ILE A 243 -2.84 -9.84 18.80
N PRO A 244 -4.14 -10.03 18.47
CA PRO A 244 -4.80 -11.32 18.63
C PRO A 244 -4.14 -12.44 17.82
N GLN A 245 -3.69 -12.13 16.60
CA GLN A 245 -2.96 -13.07 15.74
C GLN A 245 -1.65 -13.50 16.40
N TYR A 246 -0.83 -12.55 16.88
CA TYR A 246 0.45 -12.88 17.49
C TYR A 246 0.27 -13.71 18.77
N MET A 247 -0.71 -13.35 19.61
CA MET A 247 -0.99 -14.13 20.82
C MET A 247 -1.39 -15.58 20.51
N LEU A 248 -2.26 -15.80 19.52
CA LEU A 248 -2.70 -17.15 19.13
C LEU A 248 -1.57 -17.96 18.50
N LEU A 249 -0.78 -17.34 17.63
CA LEU A 249 0.34 -18.00 16.95
C LEU A 249 1.40 -18.44 17.97
N THR A 250 1.87 -17.51 18.82
CA THR A 250 2.89 -17.80 19.83
C THR A 250 2.40 -18.82 20.85
N SER A 251 1.14 -18.73 21.30
CA SER A 251 0.57 -19.75 22.20
C SER A 251 0.51 -21.12 21.53
N GLY A 252 0.14 -21.18 20.25
CA GLY A 252 0.14 -22.42 19.46
C GLY A 252 1.53 -23.02 19.29
N GLU A 253 2.54 -22.19 19.06
CA GLU A 253 3.93 -22.58 18.89
C GLU A 253 4.52 -23.13 20.19
N VAL A 254 4.36 -22.41 21.30
CA VAL A 254 4.88 -22.83 22.62
C VAL A 254 4.29 -24.18 23.04
N LEU A 255 2.96 -24.35 22.88
CA LEU A 255 2.33 -25.63 23.20
C LEU A 255 2.82 -26.76 22.31
N PHE A 256 2.99 -26.53 21.01
CA PHE A 256 3.45 -27.59 20.10
C PHE A 256 4.92 -27.96 20.33
N THR A 257 5.81 -26.97 20.42
CA THR A 257 7.25 -27.20 20.47
C THR A 257 7.68 -27.78 21.81
N ILE A 258 7.17 -27.29 22.94
CA ILE A 258 7.58 -27.81 24.26
C ILE A 258 7.09 -29.25 24.44
N THR A 259 5.81 -29.53 24.19
CA THR A 259 5.28 -30.89 24.38
C THR A 259 5.79 -31.86 23.33
N GLY A 260 5.96 -31.40 22.08
CA GLY A 260 6.45 -32.22 20.98
C GLY A 260 7.89 -32.67 21.20
N LEU A 261 8.75 -31.76 21.66
CA LEU A 261 10.14 -32.07 21.95
C LEU A 261 10.25 -32.99 23.18
N ASP A 262 9.48 -32.75 24.25
CA ASP A 262 9.46 -33.61 25.44
C ASP A 262 8.98 -35.03 25.13
N PHE A 263 7.95 -35.15 24.29
CA PHE A 263 7.48 -36.44 23.78
C PHE A 263 8.55 -37.15 22.94
N ALA A 264 9.19 -36.44 22.01
CA ALA A 264 10.25 -36.98 21.17
C ALA A 264 11.45 -37.45 22.02
N TYR A 265 11.82 -36.70 23.06
CA TYR A 265 12.86 -37.09 24.01
C TYR A 265 12.48 -38.35 24.78
N THR A 266 11.26 -38.41 25.33
CA THR A 266 10.79 -39.54 26.15
C THR A 266 10.65 -40.84 25.35
N MET A 267 10.26 -40.73 24.07
CA MET A 267 10.10 -41.89 23.18
C MET A 267 11.40 -42.31 22.48
N SER A 268 12.48 -41.54 22.60
CA SER A 268 13.77 -41.86 21.97
C SER A 268 14.65 -42.80 22.82
N PRO A 269 15.33 -43.79 22.21
CA PRO A 269 16.36 -44.58 22.88
C PRO A 269 17.46 -43.69 23.46
N ALA A 270 18.03 -44.07 24.62
CA ALA A 270 19.01 -43.25 25.33
C ALA A 270 20.22 -42.84 24.47
N SER A 271 20.65 -43.69 23.52
CA SER A 271 21.75 -43.44 22.59
C SER A 271 21.41 -42.48 21.44
N MET A 272 20.14 -42.20 21.17
CA MET A 272 19.67 -41.41 20.01
C MET A 272 19.05 -40.05 20.38
N ARG A 273 18.97 -39.71 21.67
CA ARG A 273 18.36 -38.45 22.14
C ARG A 273 18.92 -37.21 21.45
N SER A 274 20.24 -37.10 21.33
CA SER A 274 20.90 -35.98 20.67
C SER A 274 20.59 -35.93 19.16
N PHE A 275 20.47 -37.09 18.51
CA PHE A 275 20.13 -37.17 17.09
C PHE A 275 18.68 -36.73 16.83
N VAL A 276 17.72 -37.18 17.64
CA VAL A 276 16.30 -36.78 17.53
C VAL A 276 16.13 -35.28 17.72
N THR A 277 16.87 -34.70 18.67
CA THR A 277 16.87 -33.25 18.92
C THR A 277 17.46 -32.47 17.74
N ALA A 278 18.57 -32.95 17.18
CA ALA A 278 19.18 -32.36 15.99
C ALA A 278 18.24 -32.45 14.77
N ALA A 279 17.55 -33.59 14.61
CA ALA A 279 16.55 -33.77 13.57
C ALA A 279 15.37 -32.80 13.74
N TRP A 280 14.91 -32.57 14.97
CA TRP A 280 13.88 -31.55 15.25
C TRP A 280 14.33 -30.15 14.80
N LEU A 281 15.53 -29.71 15.19
CA LEU A 281 16.08 -28.40 14.78
C LEU A 281 16.27 -28.30 13.26
N LEU A 282 16.62 -29.40 12.61
CA LEU A 282 16.70 -29.47 11.15
C LEU A 282 15.35 -29.19 10.51
N THR A 283 14.26 -29.77 11.03
CA THR A 283 12.91 -29.48 10.50
C THR A 283 12.52 -28.01 10.64
N VAL A 284 12.89 -27.36 11.75
CA VAL A 284 12.66 -25.91 11.95
C VAL A 284 13.43 -25.09 10.91
N SER A 285 14.71 -25.43 10.69
CA SER A 285 15.54 -24.77 9.68
C SER A 285 14.98 -24.94 8.27
N THR A 286 14.56 -26.15 7.91
CA THR A 286 13.92 -26.42 6.61
C THR A 286 12.61 -25.65 6.46
N GLY A 287 11.80 -25.55 7.52
CA GLY A 287 10.58 -24.73 7.51
C GLY A 287 10.85 -23.26 7.23
N ASN A 288 11.84 -22.68 7.90
CA ASN A 288 12.24 -21.29 7.68
C ASN A 288 12.77 -21.05 6.25
N LEU A 289 13.52 -22.01 5.70
CA LEU A 289 14.01 -21.94 4.31
C LEU A 289 12.84 -21.91 3.32
N ILE A 290 11.84 -22.76 3.53
CA ILE A 290 10.62 -22.78 2.69
C ILE A 290 9.95 -21.40 2.71
N VAL A 291 9.77 -20.77 3.87
CA VAL A 291 9.14 -19.43 3.95
C VAL A 291 9.87 -18.41 3.08
N ILE A 292 11.20 -18.36 3.18
CA ILE A 292 12.03 -17.43 2.38
C ILE A 292 11.86 -17.68 0.87
N LEU A 293 11.82 -18.94 0.44
CA LEU A 293 11.60 -19.27 -0.96
C LEU A 293 10.22 -18.84 -1.45
N PHE A 294 9.17 -19.03 -0.63
CA PHE A 294 7.81 -18.60 -0.97
C PHE A 294 7.71 -17.08 -1.14
N GLU A 295 8.34 -16.30 -0.26
CA GLU A 295 8.39 -14.83 -0.37
C GLU A 295 9.15 -14.36 -1.62
N GLY A 296 10.22 -15.06 -2.01
CA GLY A 296 11.01 -14.72 -3.20
C GLY A 296 10.29 -14.95 -4.52
N ILE A 297 9.40 -15.95 -4.61
CA ILE A 297 8.73 -16.35 -5.86
C ILE A 297 7.47 -15.52 -6.16
N LYS A 298 6.91 -14.80 -5.16
CA LYS A 298 5.67 -14.00 -5.28
C LYS A 298 4.57 -14.75 -6.05
N ILE A 299 4.24 -15.95 -5.57
CA ILE A 299 3.34 -16.89 -6.27
C ILE A 299 1.95 -16.29 -6.49
N THR A 300 1.45 -15.47 -5.55
CA THR A 300 0.15 -14.80 -5.70
C THR A 300 0.29 -13.29 -5.57
N ASN A 301 -0.42 -12.54 -6.42
CA ASN A 301 -0.48 -11.07 -6.32
C ASN A 301 -1.25 -10.58 -5.07
N ASN A 302 -1.88 -11.49 -4.32
CA ASN A 302 -2.68 -11.19 -3.14
C ASN A 302 -2.18 -11.94 -1.89
N MET A 303 -1.54 -11.19 -1.00
CA MET A 303 -1.04 -11.66 0.29
C MET A 303 -2.10 -12.31 1.19
N ALA A 304 -3.36 -11.83 1.14
CA ALA A 304 -4.43 -12.41 1.95
C ALA A 304 -4.71 -13.87 1.55
N PHE A 305 -4.65 -14.16 0.25
CA PHE A 305 -4.88 -15.51 -0.27
C PHE A 305 -3.78 -16.49 0.16
N GLU A 306 -2.53 -16.04 0.20
CA GLU A 306 -1.40 -16.85 0.67
C GLU A 306 -1.58 -17.26 2.15
N LEU A 307 -2.06 -16.35 3.00
CA LEU A 307 -2.37 -16.65 4.40
C LEU A 307 -3.49 -17.70 4.55
N PHE A 308 -4.51 -17.67 3.68
CA PHE A 308 -5.56 -18.70 3.69
C PHE A 308 -5.06 -20.06 3.20
N ILE A 309 -4.13 -20.09 2.23
CA ILE A 309 -3.46 -21.34 1.83
C ILE A 309 -2.69 -21.93 3.01
N PHE A 310 -1.93 -21.13 3.77
CA PHE A 310 -1.22 -21.61 4.95
C PHE A 310 -2.18 -22.11 6.05
N ALA A 311 -3.29 -21.41 6.28
CA ALA A 311 -4.33 -21.89 7.19
C ALA A 311 -4.88 -23.26 6.76
N GLY A 312 -5.15 -23.44 5.46
CA GLY A 312 -5.63 -24.71 4.89
C GLY A 312 -4.61 -25.85 5.04
N LEU A 313 -3.33 -25.58 4.74
CA LEU A 313 -2.25 -26.57 4.87
C LEU A 313 -2.08 -27.02 6.34
N LEU A 314 -2.12 -26.08 7.29
CA LEU A 314 -2.05 -26.39 8.72
C LEU A 314 -3.29 -27.15 9.21
N PHE A 315 -4.47 -26.87 8.65
CA PHE A 315 -5.70 -27.59 8.98
C PHE A 315 -5.62 -29.05 8.53
N VAL A 316 -5.19 -29.31 7.29
CA VAL A 316 -4.94 -30.67 6.78
C VAL A 316 -3.91 -31.40 7.65
N THR A 317 -2.82 -30.72 7.99
CA THR A 317 -1.77 -31.28 8.85
C THR A 317 -2.32 -31.64 10.23
N THR A 318 -3.19 -30.80 10.80
CA THR A 318 -3.87 -31.07 12.07
C THR A 318 -4.74 -32.33 12.00
N ILE A 319 -5.48 -32.54 10.91
CA ILE A 319 -6.29 -33.75 10.70
C ILE A 319 -5.38 -34.99 10.65
N ILE A 320 -4.29 -34.93 9.88
CA ILE A 320 -3.33 -36.04 9.75
C ILE A 320 -2.74 -36.41 11.12
N PHE A 321 -2.27 -35.42 11.90
CA PHE A 321 -1.75 -35.68 13.23
C PHE A 321 -2.80 -36.23 14.20
N THR A 322 -4.05 -35.78 14.08
CA THR A 322 -5.15 -36.28 14.91
C THR A 322 -5.41 -37.77 14.62
N VAL A 323 -5.39 -38.16 13.35
CA VAL A 323 -5.53 -39.56 12.93
C VAL A 323 -4.35 -40.39 13.44
N ILE A 324 -3.12 -39.94 13.24
CA ILE A 324 -1.90 -40.63 13.74
C ILE A 324 -1.98 -40.80 15.26
N SER A 325 -2.39 -39.75 15.99
CA SER A 325 -2.54 -39.80 17.44
C SER A 325 -3.58 -40.82 17.88
N HIS A 326 -4.64 -41.03 17.11
CA HIS A 326 -5.67 -42.02 17.45
C HIS A 326 -5.15 -43.46 17.36
N TYR A 327 -4.23 -43.73 16.44
CA TYR A 327 -3.61 -45.05 16.24
C TYR A 327 -2.30 -45.24 17.01
N PHE A 328 -1.88 -44.26 17.80
CA PHE A 328 -0.59 -44.30 18.49
C PHE A 328 -0.63 -45.23 19.73
N ILE A 329 0.29 -46.20 19.79
CA ILE A 329 0.48 -47.10 20.94
C ILE A 329 1.71 -46.61 21.71
N PRO A 330 1.58 -46.24 23.01
CA PRO A 330 2.69 -45.70 23.77
C PRO A 330 3.75 -46.77 24.07
N TYR A 331 5.03 -46.39 23.98
CA TYR A 331 6.15 -47.24 24.39
C TYR A 331 6.15 -47.40 25.92
N ASN A 332 6.00 -48.65 26.41
CA ASN A 332 6.04 -48.96 27.83
C ASN A 332 7.41 -49.56 28.21
N PRO A 333 8.30 -48.81 28.89
CA PRO A 333 9.63 -49.29 29.24
C PRO A 333 9.63 -50.45 30.24
N HIS A 334 8.54 -50.66 31.00
CA HIS A 334 8.42 -51.76 31.96
C HIS A 334 8.12 -53.10 31.30
N VAL A 335 7.36 -53.10 30.20
CA VAL A 335 7.03 -54.33 29.45
C VAL A 335 8.24 -54.80 28.63
N THR A 336 8.97 -53.87 28.02
CA THR A 336 10.18 -54.20 27.24
C THR A 336 11.29 -54.78 28.12
N LYS A 337 11.58 -54.15 29.27
CA LYS A 337 12.58 -54.70 30.21
C LYS A 337 12.17 -56.06 30.76
N MET A 338 10.88 -56.30 31.00
CA MET A 338 10.40 -57.59 31.51
C MET A 338 10.47 -58.70 30.44
N ASN A 339 10.31 -58.35 29.16
CA ASN A 339 10.58 -59.26 28.05
C ASN A 339 12.09 -59.53 27.90
N ASP A 340 12.96 -58.52 28.07
CA ASP A 340 14.41 -58.71 28.09
C ASP A 340 14.87 -59.58 29.27
N PHE A 341 14.27 -59.42 30.46
CA PHE A 341 14.55 -60.32 31.59
C PHE A 341 14.07 -61.76 31.33
N LYS A 342 12.88 -61.94 30.73
CA LYS A 342 12.39 -63.27 30.35
C LYS A 342 13.28 -63.97 29.32
N THR A 343 13.79 -63.25 28.31
CA THR A 343 14.68 -63.83 27.30
C THR A 343 16.06 -64.17 27.87
N ILE A 344 16.52 -63.45 28.90
CA ILE A 344 17.75 -63.80 29.64
C ILE A 344 17.53 -65.04 30.52
N ASP A 345 16.38 -65.17 31.19
CA ASP A 345 16.05 -66.34 32.01
C ASP A 345 15.75 -67.61 31.18
N GLU A 346 15.24 -67.46 29.94
CA GLU A 346 15.02 -68.58 29.01
C GLU A 346 16.29 -69.05 28.30
N ASN A 347 17.38 -68.27 28.31
CA ASN A 347 18.70 -68.63 27.79
C ASN A 347 19.81 -68.46 28.86
N PRO A 348 19.88 -69.35 29.87
CA PRO A 348 20.96 -69.30 30.84
C PRO A 348 22.26 -69.77 30.17
N VAL A 349 23.14 -68.81 29.88
CA VAL A 349 24.61 -68.94 29.74
C VAL A 349 25.08 -70.26 29.13
N SER A 350 25.14 -70.34 27.79
CA SER A 350 25.87 -71.39 27.07
C SER A 350 27.03 -70.83 26.24
N GLU A 351 27.65 -69.74 26.68
CA GLU A 351 28.87 -69.19 26.06
C GLU A 351 29.85 -68.74 27.14
N VAL A 352 30.42 -69.72 27.85
CA VAL A 352 31.76 -69.61 28.44
C VAL A 352 32.45 -70.93 28.15
N ILE A 353 33.71 -70.84 27.70
CA ILE A 353 34.65 -71.91 27.31
C ILE A 353 34.56 -72.27 25.82
N GLU A 354 35.33 -71.61 24.95
CA GLU A 354 36.70 -72.02 24.57
C GLU A 354 37.48 -70.87 23.92
#